data_AF-A0A8C5HWX2-F1
#
_entry.id   AF-A0A8C5HWX2-F1
#
_cell.length_a   1.000
_cell.length_b   1.000
_cell.length_c   1.000
_cell.angle_alpha   90.00
_cell.angle_beta   90.00
_cell.angle_gamma   90.00
#
_symmetry.space_group_name_H-M   'P 1'
#
loop_
_entity.id
_entity.type
_entity.pdbx_description
1 polymer ?
#
loop_
_entity_poly.entity_id
_entity_poly.type
_entity_poly.pdbx_seq_one_letter_code
_entity_poly.pdbx_strand_id
1 'polypeptide(L)'
;MLLLTLLHSIFLSQLLTGVCQASWRPVVTGLVSSRGYRGDAPDDTKGDLIEIPLPPWEEKPDEPTAIKRRRLLYESRKRGMLENCILLSLFAKRYLNTMSEKQLLQYDRLINEPSNDWDIYYWATEAQPTPEVYQGDVMDLLKEFTKNRSHEQRLDAPSLEYLEKESH
;
A
#
# COMPACT_ATOMS: atom_id res chain seq x y z
N MET A 1 13.74 90.76 -10.49
CA MET A 1 12.36 90.95 -10.96
C MET A 1 11.87 89.61 -11.46
N LEU A 2 11.15 88.86 -10.61
CA LEU A 2 9.68 88.76 -10.66
C LEU A 2 9.30 87.74 -11.77
N LEU A 3 8.73 86.56 -11.54
CA LEU A 3 7.80 86.11 -10.51
C LEU A 3 7.70 84.56 -10.56
N LEU A 4 7.70 83.94 -9.38
CA LEU A 4 6.94 82.74 -8.98
C LEU A 4 7.36 81.32 -9.41
N THR A 5 8.21 80.76 -8.55
CA THR A 5 8.33 79.34 -8.17
C THR A 5 7.05 78.80 -7.51
N LEU A 6 6.47 77.73 -8.08
CA LEU A 6 5.48 76.80 -7.49
C LEU A 6 5.72 75.47 -8.22
N LEU A 7 5.98 74.29 -7.66
CA LEU A 7 5.97 73.76 -6.30
C LEU A 7 7.01 72.61 -6.31
N HIS A 8 8.21 72.86 -5.82
CA HIS A 8 9.08 71.80 -5.30
C HIS A 8 8.99 71.92 -3.79
N SER A 9 8.41 70.92 -3.13
CA SER A 9 8.63 70.51 -1.72
C SER A 9 7.41 69.73 -1.26
N ILE A 10 7.60 68.48 -0.81
CA ILE A 10 7.08 67.99 0.47
C ILE A 10 7.69 66.60 0.73
N PHE A 11 8.55 66.55 1.76
CA PHE A 11 8.79 65.44 2.71
C PHE A 11 9.35 64.12 2.14
N LEU A 12 10.61 63.72 2.35
CA LEU A 12 11.38 63.54 3.59
C LEU A 12 10.67 62.66 4.64
N SER A 13 11.21 61.43 4.78
CA SER A 13 11.19 60.53 5.94
C SER A 13 9.85 60.05 6.51
N GLN A 14 9.69 58.72 6.59
CA GLN A 14 9.30 57.95 7.78
C GLN A 14 9.20 56.45 7.40
N LEU A 15 10.25 55.68 7.68
CA LEU A 15 10.31 54.70 8.78
C LEU A 15 9.17 53.66 8.76
N LEU A 16 9.46 52.48 8.21
CA LEU A 16 8.69 51.26 8.46
C LEU A 16 9.05 50.74 9.86
N THR A 17 8.24 51.06 10.86
CA THR A 17 8.26 50.35 12.15
C THR A 17 7.20 49.26 12.14
N GLY A 18 7.57 48.09 11.63
CA GLY A 18 6.87 46.84 11.91
C GLY A 18 7.22 46.39 13.32
N VAL A 19 6.30 46.55 14.27
CA VAL A 19 6.42 46.03 15.62
C VAL A 19 6.31 44.49 15.55
N CYS A 20 7.45 43.80 15.60
CA CYS A 20 7.47 42.37 15.85
C CYS A 20 7.18 42.15 17.34
N GLN A 21 5.95 41.78 17.69
CA GLN A 21 5.66 41.24 19.01
C GLN A 21 6.35 39.87 19.13
N ALA A 22 7.58 39.87 19.65
CA ALA A 22 8.20 38.67 20.15
C ALA A 22 7.40 38.19 21.36
N SER A 23 6.65 37.10 21.20
CA SER A 23 6.03 36.41 22.34
C SER A 23 7.15 35.79 23.18
N TRP A 24 7.37 36.35 24.36
CA TRP A 24 8.27 35.78 25.35
C TRP A 24 7.60 34.53 25.91
N ARG A 25 7.95 33.35 25.39
CA ARG A 25 7.63 32.09 26.07
C ARG A 25 8.59 31.94 27.25
N PRO A 26 8.10 31.70 28.48
CA PRO A 26 8.98 31.40 29.60
C PRO A 26 9.72 30.09 29.31
N VAL A 27 11.04 30.10 29.46
CA VAL A 27 11.88 28.91 29.38
C VAL A 27 11.63 28.11 30.66
N VAL A 28 10.75 27.12 30.57
CA VAL A 28 10.69 26.05 31.56
C VAL A 28 11.82 25.09 31.21
N THR A 29 12.94 25.17 31.93
CA THR A 29 14.01 24.16 31.88
C THR A 29 13.54 22.91 32.61
N GLY A 30 12.52 22.24 32.06
CA GLY A 30 12.18 20.88 32.44
C GLY A 30 13.20 19.95 31.81
N LEU A 31 13.76 19.02 32.58
CA LEU A 31 14.48 17.88 32.03
C LEU A 31 13.52 17.13 31.10
N VAL A 32 13.67 17.33 29.80
CA VAL A 32 13.01 16.48 28.81
C VAL A 32 13.69 15.13 28.95
N SER A 33 12.98 14.17 29.54
CA SER A 33 13.41 12.76 29.54
C SER A 33 13.56 12.35 28.09
N SER A 34 14.81 12.35 27.62
CA SER A 34 15.16 11.84 26.31
C SER A 34 15.05 10.34 26.46
N ARG A 35 13.88 9.79 26.11
CA ARG A 35 13.67 8.35 26.02
C ARG A 35 14.44 7.87 24.78
N GLY A 36 15.76 7.82 24.89
CA GLY A 36 16.65 7.32 23.87
C GLY A 36 16.55 5.81 23.82
N TYR A 37 16.29 5.27 22.63
CA TYR A 37 16.49 3.84 22.38
C TYR A 37 17.99 3.55 22.49
N ARG A 38 18.39 2.71 23.44
CA ARG A 38 19.80 2.42 23.76
C ARG A 38 20.43 1.40 22.79
N GLY A 39 19.63 0.74 21.95
CA GLY A 39 20.10 -0.36 21.10
C GLY A 39 20.34 -1.68 21.85
N ASP A 40 20.14 -1.72 23.17
CA ASP A 40 20.32 -2.93 24.00
C ASP A 40 19.05 -3.82 24.03
N ALA A 41 18.18 -3.74 23.02
CA ALA A 41 17.07 -4.69 22.95
C ALA A 41 17.67 -6.09 22.72
N PRO A 42 17.26 -7.12 23.48
CA PRO A 42 17.68 -8.48 23.21
C PRO A 42 17.32 -8.83 21.75
N ASP A 43 18.17 -9.63 21.10
CA ASP A 43 17.85 -10.17 19.78
C ASP A 43 16.48 -10.86 19.85
N ASP A 44 15.62 -10.63 18.86
CA ASP A 44 14.26 -11.16 18.77
C ASP A 44 14.32 -12.68 18.59
N THR A 45 14.75 -13.35 19.65
CA THR A 45 14.85 -14.79 19.73
C THR A 45 13.40 -15.25 19.73
N LYS A 46 12.98 -15.95 18.67
CA LYS A 46 11.61 -16.43 18.43
C LYS A 46 10.96 -17.22 19.60
N GLY A 47 11.68 -17.46 20.70
CA GLY A 47 11.20 -18.12 21.90
C GLY A 47 10.10 -17.38 22.67
N ASP A 48 9.94 -16.06 22.49
CA ASP A 48 8.88 -15.28 23.14
C ASP A 48 7.61 -15.13 22.27
N LEU A 49 7.57 -15.77 21.10
CA LEU A 49 6.40 -15.73 20.21
C LEU A 49 5.29 -16.64 20.75
N ILE A 50 4.25 -16.04 21.33
CA ILE A 50 2.99 -16.72 21.61
C ILE A 50 2.27 -16.90 20.27
N GLU A 51 2.22 -18.13 19.76
CA GLU A 51 1.44 -18.47 18.56
C GLU A 51 -0.06 -18.45 18.92
N ILE A 52 -0.75 -17.38 18.51
CA ILE A 52 -2.20 -17.28 18.63
C ILE A 52 -2.81 -18.05 17.45
N PRO A 53 -3.61 -19.11 17.69
CA PRO A 53 -4.22 -19.87 16.60
C PRO A 53 -5.26 -18.99 15.88
N LEU A 54 -5.05 -18.79 14.59
CA LEU A 54 -6.02 -18.15 13.70
C LEU A 54 -7.13 -19.14 13.33
N PRO A 55 -8.35 -18.67 13.03
CA PRO A 55 -9.39 -19.55 12.51
C PRO A 55 -8.90 -20.21 11.21
N PRO A 56 -9.18 -21.51 11.02
CA PRO A 56 -8.82 -22.19 9.78
C PRO A 56 -9.57 -21.56 8.61
N TRP A 57 -8.92 -21.52 7.44
CA TRP A 57 -9.58 -21.11 6.21
C TRP A 57 -10.66 -22.13 5.82
N GLU A 58 -11.82 -21.64 5.42
CA GLU A 58 -12.96 -22.46 5.01
C GLU A 58 -13.29 -22.22 3.53
N GLU A 59 -13.38 -23.32 2.77
CA GLU A 59 -13.83 -23.29 1.39
C GLU A 59 -15.33 -22.95 1.30
N LYS A 60 -15.71 -22.18 0.27
CA LYS A 60 -17.10 -21.84 -0.04
C LYS A 60 -17.59 -22.63 -1.27
N PRO A 61 -18.14 -23.85 -1.10
CA PRO A 61 -18.49 -24.73 -2.22
C PRO A 61 -19.73 -24.26 -3.00
N ASP A 62 -20.76 -23.75 -2.31
CA ASP A 62 -22.06 -23.43 -2.93
C ASP A 62 -22.14 -22.04 -3.59
N GLU A 63 -21.00 -21.36 -3.74
CA GLU A 63 -20.92 -20.02 -4.33
C GLU A 63 -20.91 -20.07 -5.87
N PRO A 64 -21.86 -19.40 -6.56
CA PRO A 64 -21.85 -19.35 -8.02
C PRO A 64 -20.53 -18.74 -8.55
N THR A 65 -20.00 -19.27 -9.65
CA THR A 65 -18.69 -18.85 -10.20
C THR A 65 -18.58 -17.35 -10.44
N ALA A 66 -19.66 -16.70 -10.89
CA ALA A 66 -19.69 -15.25 -11.08
C ALA A 66 -19.57 -14.46 -9.76
N ILE A 67 -20.15 -14.96 -8.67
CA ILE A 67 -20.04 -14.35 -7.34
C ILE A 67 -18.64 -14.59 -6.79
N LYS A 68 -18.11 -15.81 -6.92
CA LYS A 68 -16.73 -16.18 -6.56
C LYS A 68 -15.70 -15.26 -7.23
N ARG A 69 -15.81 -15.02 -8.54
CA ARG A 69 -14.93 -14.07 -9.26
C ARG A 69 -15.02 -12.64 -8.71
N ARG A 70 -16.23 -12.13 -8.43
CA ARG A 70 -16.38 -10.78 -7.86
C ARG A 70 -15.78 -10.67 -6.46
N ARG A 71 -15.99 -11.69 -5.63
CA ARG A 71 -15.38 -11.78 -4.29
C ARG A 71 -13.87 -11.83 -4.36
N LEU A 72 -13.30 -12.72 -5.17
CA LEU A 72 -11.86 -12.85 -5.35
C LEU A 72 -11.22 -11.58 -5.90
N LEU A 73 -11.90 -10.88 -6.82
CA LEU A 73 -11.43 -9.57 -7.30
C LEU A 73 -11.37 -8.55 -6.15
N TYR A 74 -12.39 -8.52 -5.29
CA TYR A 74 -12.38 -7.64 -4.12
C TYR A 74 -11.24 -7.97 -3.16
N GLU A 75 -11.09 -9.24 -2.78
CA GLU A 75 -10.05 -9.73 -1.87
C GLU A 75 -8.63 -9.51 -2.42
N SER A 76 -8.46 -9.61 -3.74
CA SER A 76 -7.19 -9.30 -4.42
C SER A 76 -6.81 -7.81 -4.33
N ARG A 77 -7.81 -6.92 -4.30
CA ARG A 77 -7.61 -5.46 -4.27
C ARG A 77 -7.49 -4.89 -2.85
N LYS A 78 -7.86 -5.65 -1.82
CA LYS A 78 -7.93 -5.20 -0.42
C LYS A 78 -6.92 -5.96 0.44
N ARG A 79 -5.63 -5.70 0.20
CA ARG A 79 -4.51 -6.31 0.92
C ARG A 79 -3.92 -5.35 1.97
N GLY A 80 -3.14 -5.88 2.91
CA GLY A 80 -2.47 -5.08 3.93
C GLY A 80 -1.27 -4.27 3.43
N MET A 81 -0.74 -4.60 2.24
CA MET A 81 0.40 -3.92 1.61
C MET A 81 0.09 -3.45 0.18
N LEU A 82 0.74 -2.37 -0.24
CA LEU A 82 0.52 -1.77 -1.55
C LEU A 82 1.04 -2.66 -2.69
N GLU A 83 2.16 -3.34 -2.46
CA GLU A 83 2.84 -4.24 -3.39
C GLU A 83 1.89 -5.34 -3.86
N ASN A 84 1.29 -6.08 -2.92
CA ASN A 84 0.28 -7.09 -3.23
C ASN A 84 -1.00 -6.49 -3.79
N CYS A 85 -1.45 -5.32 -3.30
CA CYS A 85 -2.63 -4.66 -3.86
C CYS A 85 -2.47 -4.42 -5.37
N ILE A 86 -1.33 -3.86 -5.80
CA ILE A 86 -1.07 -3.59 -7.22
C ILE A 86 -0.86 -4.90 -7.99
N LEU A 87 0.00 -5.80 -7.47
CA LEU A 87 0.34 -7.05 -8.14
C LEU A 87 -0.90 -7.93 -8.37
N LEU A 88 -1.66 -8.20 -7.31
CA LEU A 88 -2.82 -9.09 -7.36
C LEU A 88 -4.00 -8.45 -8.09
N SER A 89 -4.21 -7.14 -8.00
CA SER A 89 -5.28 -6.48 -8.75
C SER A 89 -5.06 -6.50 -10.26
N LEU A 90 -3.81 -6.35 -10.72
CA LEU A 90 -3.45 -6.48 -12.13
C LEU A 90 -3.50 -7.94 -12.59
N PHE A 91 -3.05 -8.87 -11.75
CA PHE A 91 -3.15 -10.31 -12.03
C PHE A 91 -4.62 -10.74 -12.18
N ALA A 92 -5.49 -10.35 -11.24
CA ALA A 92 -6.91 -10.64 -11.26
C ALA A 92 -7.58 -10.06 -12.52
N LYS A 93 -7.27 -8.80 -12.88
CA LYS A 93 -7.77 -8.19 -14.12
C LYS A 93 -7.43 -9.02 -15.37
N ARG A 94 -6.26 -9.66 -15.41
CA ARG A 94 -5.80 -10.40 -16.59
C ARG A 94 -6.32 -11.82 -16.65
N TYR A 95 -6.41 -12.52 -15.51
CA TYR A 95 -6.63 -13.97 -15.50
C TYR A 95 -7.95 -14.42 -14.87
N LEU A 96 -8.56 -13.63 -13.98
CA LEU A 96 -9.69 -14.12 -13.17
C LEU A 96 -10.91 -14.53 -14.01
N ASN A 97 -11.16 -13.83 -15.11
CA ASN A 97 -12.25 -14.14 -16.04
C ASN A 97 -12.02 -15.43 -16.84
N THR A 98 -10.77 -15.76 -17.14
CA THR A 98 -10.40 -16.93 -17.94
C THR A 98 -10.10 -18.18 -17.10
N MET A 99 -9.97 -18.03 -15.78
CA MET A 99 -9.70 -19.15 -14.87
C MET A 99 -10.86 -20.15 -14.85
N SER A 100 -10.48 -21.43 -14.88
CA SER A 100 -11.37 -22.56 -14.58
C SER A 100 -11.77 -22.58 -13.10
N GLU A 101 -12.80 -23.36 -12.74
CA GLU A 101 -13.25 -23.49 -11.35
C GLU A 101 -12.14 -24.01 -10.42
N LYS A 102 -11.35 -24.99 -10.88
CA LYS A 102 -10.18 -25.51 -10.14
C LYS A 102 -9.14 -24.41 -9.90
N GLN A 103 -8.86 -23.57 -10.89
CA GLN A 103 -7.93 -22.45 -10.74
C GLN A 103 -8.48 -21.37 -9.82
N LEU A 104 -9.79 -21.08 -9.88
CA LEU A 104 -10.42 -20.15 -8.93
C LEU A 104 -10.30 -20.66 -7.49
N LEU A 105 -10.46 -21.96 -7.25
CA LEU A 105 -10.26 -22.56 -5.93
C LEU A 105 -8.80 -22.44 -5.46
N GLN A 106 -7.84 -22.77 -6.34
CA GLN A 106 -6.41 -22.61 -6.03
C GLN A 106 -6.07 -21.15 -5.72
N TYR A 107 -6.64 -20.20 -6.47
CA TYR A 107 -6.42 -18.78 -6.27
C TYR A 107 -7.03 -18.28 -4.95
N ASP A 108 -8.26 -18.69 -4.63
CA ASP A 108 -8.94 -18.37 -3.37
C ASP A 108 -8.10 -18.81 -2.18
N ARG A 109 -7.66 -20.06 -2.20
CA ARG A 109 -6.78 -20.62 -1.17
C ARG A 109 -5.46 -19.84 -1.08
N LEU A 110 -4.80 -19.59 -2.21
CA LEU A 110 -3.50 -18.92 -2.26
C LEU A 110 -3.53 -17.51 -1.63
N ILE A 111 -4.58 -16.73 -1.88
CA ILE A 111 -4.63 -15.33 -1.41
C ILE A 111 -5.23 -15.20 -0.01
N ASN A 112 -6.04 -16.16 0.46
CA ASN A 112 -6.82 -16.03 1.70
C ASN A 112 -6.40 -16.98 2.83
N GLU A 113 -5.73 -18.10 2.55
CA GLU A 113 -5.27 -19.04 3.59
C GLU A 113 -3.99 -18.55 4.31
N PRO A 114 -2.97 -17.97 3.64
CA PRO A 114 -1.80 -17.43 4.33
C PRO A 114 -2.17 -16.25 5.23
N SER A 115 -1.68 -16.26 6.47
CA SER A 115 -1.93 -15.18 7.44
C SER A 115 -1.11 -13.92 7.16
N ASN A 116 0.05 -14.06 6.52
CA ASN A 116 0.97 -12.96 6.24
C ASN A 116 1.01 -12.63 4.74
N ASP A 117 0.64 -11.39 4.39
CA ASP A 117 0.69 -10.90 3.02
C ASP A 117 2.11 -10.97 2.42
N TRP A 118 3.17 -10.80 3.22
CA TRP A 118 4.55 -10.85 2.72
C TRP A 118 4.92 -12.22 2.16
N ASP A 119 4.35 -13.29 2.71
CA ASP A 119 4.65 -14.65 2.28
C ASP A 119 4.24 -14.83 0.81
N ILE A 120 3.04 -14.36 0.45
CA ILE A 120 2.54 -14.39 -0.93
C ILE A 120 3.48 -13.62 -1.86
N TYR A 121 3.94 -12.44 -1.43
CA TYR A 121 4.87 -11.62 -2.22
C TYR A 121 6.22 -12.34 -2.43
N TYR A 122 6.78 -12.94 -1.38
CA TYR A 122 8.04 -13.69 -1.46
C TYR A 122 7.93 -14.93 -2.33
N TRP A 123 6.82 -15.65 -2.29
CA TRP A 123 6.58 -16.80 -3.17
C TRP A 123 6.43 -16.37 -4.64
N ALA A 124 5.70 -15.29 -4.89
CA ALA A 124 5.46 -14.76 -6.23
C ALA A 124 6.75 -14.22 -6.88
N THR A 125 7.62 -13.60 -6.09
CA THR A 125 8.94 -13.09 -6.53
C THR A 125 10.04 -14.14 -6.51
N GLU A 126 9.72 -15.37 -6.09
CA GLU A 126 10.68 -16.47 -5.92
C GLU A 126 11.82 -16.16 -4.93
N ALA A 127 11.61 -15.17 -4.03
CA ALA A 127 12.54 -14.84 -2.96
C ALA A 127 12.56 -15.90 -1.85
N GLN A 128 11.44 -16.63 -1.68
CA GLN A 128 11.33 -17.79 -0.81
C GLN A 128 10.63 -18.94 -1.55
N PRO A 129 10.93 -20.21 -1.20
CA PRO A 129 10.25 -21.36 -1.80
C PRO A 129 8.76 -21.35 -1.46
N THR A 130 7.93 -21.67 -2.45
CA THR A 130 6.49 -21.83 -2.24
C THR A 130 6.21 -23.15 -1.50
N PRO A 131 5.47 -23.14 -0.38
CA PRO A 131 5.01 -24.36 0.28
C PRO A 131 4.21 -25.26 -0.68
N GLU A 132 4.35 -26.58 -0.54
CA GLU A 132 3.72 -27.58 -1.44
C GLU A 132 2.21 -27.39 -1.59
N VAL A 133 1.55 -26.97 -0.51
CA VAL A 133 0.10 -26.70 -0.45
C VAL A 133 -0.34 -25.60 -1.43
N TYR A 134 0.55 -24.65 -1.72
CA TYR A 134 0.29 -23.52 -2.61
C TYR A 134 0.95 -23.67 -3.98
N GLN A 135 1.59 -24.81 -4.26
CA GLN A 135 2.14 -25.09 -5.58
C GLN A 135 1.02 -25.49 -6.56
N GLY A 136 1.22 -25.18 -7.84
CA GLY A 136 0.30 -25.51 -8.92
C GLY A 136 0.15 -24.39 -9.94
N ASP A 137 -0.72 -24.63 -10.92
CA ASP A 137 -0.85 -23.79 -12.13
C ASP A 137 -1.02 -22.29 -11.83
N VAL A 138 -1.80 -21.93 -10.80
CA VAL A 138 -2.04 -20.53 -10.43
C VAL A 138 -0.80 -19.86 -9.84
N MET A 139 -0.02 -20.57 -9.03
CA MET A 139 1.24 -20.03 -8.50
C MET A 139 2.27 -19.85 -9.62
N ASP A 140 2.34 -20.80 -10.56
CA ASP A 140 3.24 -20.71 -11.71
C ASP A 140 2.87 -19.52 -12.61
N LEU A 141 1.57 -19.30 -12.85
CA LEU A 141 1.06 -18.11 -13.53
C LEU A 141 1.41 -16.83 -12.78
N LEU A 142 1.29 -16.81 -11.45
CA LEU A 142 1.60 -15.64 -10.63
C LEU A 142 3.10 -15.30 -10.66
N LYS A 143 3.98 -16.31 -10.58
CA LYS A 143 5.43 -16.13 -10.69
C LYS A 143 5.81 -15.57 -12.05
N GLU A 144 5.28 -16.16 -13.14
CA GLU A 144 5.57 -15.65 -14.49
C GLU A 144 5.02 -14.23 -14.69
N PHE A 145 3.83 -13.94 -14.15
CA PHE A 145 3.28 -12.58 -14.17
C PHE A 145 4.16 -11.58 -13.41
N THR A 146 4.76 -11.99 -12.30
CA THR A 146 5.62 -11.13 -11.47
C THR A 146 6.92 -10.74 -12.18
N LYS A 147 7.46 -11.62 -13.03
CA LYS A 147 8.67 -11.34 -13.84
C LYS A 147 8.53 -10.17 -14.82
N ASN A 148 7.30 -9.77 -15.14
CA ASN A 148 6.99 -8.58 -15.95
C ASN A 148 7.82 -8.47 -17.23
N ARG A 149 7.85 -9.55 -18.04
CA ARG A 149 8.67 -9.64 -19.27
C ARG A 149 8.42 -8.51 -20.27
N SER A 150 7.20 -7.99 -20.29
CA SER A 150 6.75 -6.87 -21.13
C SER A 150 7.15 -5.49 -20.59
N HIS A 151 7.79 -5.41 -19.42
CA HIS A 151 8.13 -4.16 -18.74
C HIS A 151 6.93 -3.21 -18.60
N GLU A 152 5.74 -3.77 -18.34
CA GLU A 152 4.53 -2.98 -18.10
C GLU A 152 4.73 -2.08 -16.89
N GLN A 153 4.26 -0.84 -16.96
CA GLN A 153 4.23 0.06 -15.81
C GLN A 153 3.15 -0.41 -14.83
N ARG A 154 3.54 -0.69 -13.59
CA ARG A 154 2.66 -1.18 -12.51
C ARG A 154 2.68 -0.19 -11.35
N LEU A 155 2.11 0.98 -11.58
CA LEU A 155 2.11 2.08 -10.60
C LEU A 155 0.89 2.02 -9.67
N ASP A 156 -0.27 1.66 -10.23
CA ASP A 156 -1.55 1.71 -9.53
C ASP A 156 -2.40 0.48 -9.85
N ALA A 157 -3.37 0.20 -8.98
CA ALA A 157 -4.40 -0.78 -9.26
C ALA A 157 -5.26 -0.32 -10.47
N PRO A 158 -5.69 -1.24 -11.36
CA PRO A 158 -6.44 -0.86 -12.54
C PRO A 158 -7.84 -0.32 -12.19
N SER A 159 -8.39 0.57 -13.03
CA SER A 159 -9.80 0.98 -12.95
C SER A 159 -10.73 -0.22 -13.14
N LEU A 160 -11.98 -0.12 -12.69
CA LEU A 160 -12.96 -1.23 -12.77
C LEU A 160 -13.78 -1.23 -14.08
N GLU A 161 -13.62 -0.23 -14.94
CA GLU A 161 -14.39 -0.06 -16.20
C GLU A 161 -14.27 -1.26 -17.15
N TYR A 162 -13.21 -2.07 -17.04
CA TYR A 162 -13.06 -3.26 -17.88
C TYR A 162 -14.12 -4.32 -17.61
N LEU A 163 -14.70 -4.37 -16.41
CA LEU A 163 -15.75 -5.32 -16.05
C LEU A 163 -17.08 -5.02 -16.76
N GLU A 164 -17.33 -3.75 -17.09
CA GLU A 164 -18.55 -3.33 -17.78
C GLU A 164 -18.49 -3.74 -19.26
N LYS A 165 -17.32 -3.60 -19.89
CA LYS A 165 -17.09 -3.90 -21.31
C LYS A 165 -17.26 -5.39 -21.66
N GLU A 166 -17.04 -6.29 -20.69
CA GLU A 166 -17.18 -7.74 -20.88
C GLU A 166 -18.62 -8.24 -20.68
N SER A 167 -19.53 -7.36 -20.24
CA SER A 167 -20.94 -7.69 -19.98
C SER A 167 -21.86 -7.51 -21.20
N HIS A 168 -21.31 -7.14 -22.36
CA HIS A 168 -22.00 -6.91 -23.62
C HIS A 168 -21.49 -7.88 -24.68
#